data_AF-A0A2A7MLZ3-F1
#
_entry.id   AF-A0A2A7MLZ3-F1
#
_cell.length_a   1.000
_cell.length_b   1.000
_cell.length_c   1.000
_cell.angle_alpha   90.00
_cell.angle_beta   90.00
_cell.angle_gamma   90.00
#
_symmetry.space_group_name_H-M   'P 1'
#
loop_
_entity.id
_entity.type
_entity.pdbx_description
1 polymer ?
#
loop_
_entity_poly.entity_id
_entity_poly.type
_entity_poly.pdbx_seq_one_letter_code
_entity_poly.pdbx_strand_id
1 'polypeptide(L)'
;MKFKYKIYYRLLAVLVVVVFVGLYKVLEVKDINISEIRNAIINSTDVSVMDEDDGTKLRKLYGVNKYDLDQFIYYGPKSNMEANEILIIKPKNDSDTEKIEKAITNRINTQSDSFRNYNKEQYEILSNHILEKKDGYIILLISKDNEKIKQSLDYVFK
;
A
#
# COMPACT_ATOMS: atom_id res chain seq x y z
N MET A 1 -35.50 33.21 -33.42
CA MET A 1 -35.19 31.86 -32.90
C MET A 1 -33.71 31.48 -32.94
N LYS A 2 -32.90 32.02 -33.87
CA LYS A 2 -31.51 31.59 -34.10
C LYS A 2 -30.46 31.92 -33.02
N PHE A 3 -30.77 32.85 -32.12
CA PHE A 3 -29.82 33.37 -31.15
C PHE A 3 -29.81 32.59 -29.82
N LYS A 4 -30.97 32.04 -29.42
CA LYS A 4 -31.14 31.34 -28.13
C LYS A 4 -30.31 30.07 -28.05
N TYR A 5 -30.26 29.27 -29.10
CA TYR A 5 -29.44 28.05 -29.12
C TYR A 5 -27.94 28.31 -29.11
N LYS A 6 -27.45 29.41 -29.69
CA LYS A 6 -26.03 29.78 -29.59
C LYS A 6 -25.63 30.05 -28.14
N ILE A 7 -26.53 30.64 -27.34
CA ILE A 7 -26.33 30.87 -25.91
C ILE A 7 -26.38 29.54 -25.14
N TYR A 8 -27.33 28.65 -25.45
CA TYR A 8 -27.39 27.32 -24.84
C TYR A 8 -26.16 26.47 -25.15
N TYR A 9 -25.64 26.48 -26.38
CA TYR A 9 -24.41 25.77 -26.74
C TYR A 9 -23.17 26.31 -26.02
N ARG A 10 -23.09 27.64 -25.81
CA ARG A 10 -22.00 28.25 -25.03
C ARG A 10 -22.08 27.84 -23.56
N LEU A 11 -23.26 27.84 -22.96
CA LEU A 11 -23.45 27.39 -21.58
C LEU A 11 -23.13 25.91 -21.41
N LEU A 12 -23.54 25.07 -22.36
CA LEU A 12 -23.21 23.64 -22.35
C LEU A 12 -21.71 23.39 -22.49
N ALA A 13 -21.02 24.13 -23.37
CA ALA A 13 -19.57 24.03 -23.51
C ALA A 13 -18.82 24.42 -22.22
N VAL A 14 -19.26 25.49 -21.55
CA VAL A 14 -18.69 25.89 -20.25
C VAL A 14 -18.94 24.82 -19.18
N LEU A 15 -20.14 24.23 -19.12
CA LEU A 15 -20.46 23.15 -18.19
C LEU A 15 -19.54 21.94 -18.40
N VAL A 16 -19.32 21.53 -19.66
CA VAL A 16 -18.42 20.41 -19.99
C VAL A 16 -17.00 20.70 -19.52
N VAL A 17 -16.47 21.91 -19.78
CA VAL A 17 -15.11 22.28 -19.34
C VAL A 17 -15.01 22.27 -17.81
N VAL A 18 -16.00 22.80 -17.09
CA VAL A 18 -16.00 22.79 -15.62
C VAL A 18 -16.03 21.37 -15.06
N VAL A 19 -16.82 20.48 -15.66
CA VAL A 19 -16.87 19.06 -15.28
C VAL A 19 -15.52 18.38 -15.52
N PHE A 20 -14.89 18.59 -16.68
CA PHE A 20 -13.56 18.02 -16.97
C PHE A 20 -12.47 18.55 -16.05
N VAL A 21 -12.44 19.85 -15.74
CA VAL A 21 -11.47 20.45 -14.82
C VAL A 21 -11.70 19.96 -13.38
N GLY A 22 -12.96 19.80 -12.97
CA GLY A 22 -13.31 19.23 -11.67
C GLY A 22 -12.91 17.75 -11.55
N LEU A 23 -13.15 16.96 -12.60
CA LEU A 23 -12.74 15.55 -12.66
C LEU A 23 -11.21 15.39 -12.68
N TYR A 24 -10.48 16.30 -13.31
CA TYR A 24 -9.02 16.20 -13.37
C TYR A 24 -8.38 16.13 -11.97
N LYS A 25 -8.86 16.92 -11.01
CA LYS A 25 -8.39 16.87 -9.61
C LYS A 25 -8.76 15.57 -8.89
N VAL A 26 -9.88 14.95 -9.25
CA VAL A 26 -10.28 13.64 -8.70
C VAL A 26 -9.42 12.52 -9.29
N LEU A 27 -8.88 12.72 -10.49
CA LEU A 27 -8.01 11.77 -11.19
C LEU A 27 -6.52 12.01 -10.93
N GLU A 28 -6.15 13.09 -10.22
CA GLU A 28 -4.77 13.40 -9.92
C GLU A 28 -4.23 12.42 -8.87
N VAL A 29 -3.63 11.34 -9.34
CA VAL A 29 -2.91 10.38 -8.49
C VAL A 29 -1.56 10.98 -8.14
N LYS A 30 -1.30 11.19 -6.86
CA LYS A 30 0.02 11.64 -6.38
C LYS A 30 1.05 10.55 -6.73
N ASP A 31 1.99 10.88 -7.63
CA ASP A 31 3.07 9.98 -8.00
C ASP A 31 4.19 10.07 -6.95
N ILE A 32 4.12 9.18 -5.96
CA ILE A 32 5.11 9.10 -4.89
C ILE A 32 6.30 8.29 -5.40
N ASN A 33 7.51 8.84 -5.24
CA ASN A 33 8.73 8.15 -5.61
C ASN A 33 8.98 6.97 -4.66
N ILE A 34 8.97 5.75 -5.19
CA ILE A 34 9.22 4.52 -4.42
C ILE A 34 10.55 4.56 -3.65
N SER A 35 11.55 5.30 -4.14
CA SER A 35 12.84 5.45 -3.47
C SER A 35 12.71 6.27 -2.18
N GLU A 36 11.80 7.24 -2.12
CA GLU A 36 11.53 8.02 -0.90
C GLU A 36 10.87 7.15 0.16
N ILE A 37 9.90 6.31 -0.24
CA ILE A 37 9.28 5.31 0.63
C ILE A 37 10.35 4.34 1.16
N ARG A 38 11.22 3.82 0.28
CA ARG A 38 12.30 2.91 0.68
C ARG A 38 13.23 3.56 1.70
N ASN A 39 13.65 4.80 1.45
CA ASN A 39 14.54 5.53 2.37
C ASN A 39 13.86 5.82 3.71
N ALA A 40 12.56 6.13 3.73
CA ALA A 40 11.79 6.31 4.96
C ALA A 40 11.79 5.03 5.82
N ILE A 41 11.64 3.86 5.20
CA ILE A 41 11.73 2.57 5.91
C ILE A 41 13.15 2.35 6.45
N ILE A 42 14.18 2.45 5.60
CA ILE A 42 15.58 2.18 5.99
C ILE A 42 16.04 3.11 7.13
N ASN A 43 15.57 4.35 7.15
CA ASN A 43 15.93 5.32 8.20
C ASN A 43 15.14 5.15 9.51
N SER A 44 14.04 4.39 9.51
CA SER A 44 13.14 4.26 10.67
C SER A 44 13.26 2.94 11.41
N THR A 45 13.87 1.91 10.82
CA THR A 45 14.07 0.60 11.45
C THR A 45 15.29 -0.13 10.89
N ASP A 46 15.78 -1.12 11.62
CA ASP A 46 16.84 -2.01 11.14
C ASP A 46 16.28 -3.03 10.14
N VAL A 47 16.38 -2.72 8.84
CA VAL A 47 15.94 -3.62 7.78
C VAL A 47 16.83 -4.86 7.64
N SER A 48 18.00 -4.91 8.27
CA SER A 48 18.92 -6.04 8.16
C SER A 48 18.38 -7.31 8.84
N VAL A 49 17.33 -7.20 9.66
CA VAL A 49 16.61 -8.34 10.25
C VAL A 49 15.57 -8.97 9.31
N MET A 50 15.40 -8.41 8.12
CA MET A 50 14.51 -8.89 7.06
C MET A 50 15.30 -9.09 5.76
N ASP A 51 14.70 -9.74 4.77
CA ASP A 51 15.24 -9.82 3.41
C ASP A 51 14.42 -8.94 2.48
N GLU A 52 15.08 -8.03 1.76
CA GLU A 52 14.45 -7.35 0.62
C GLU A 52 14.14 -8.38 -0.47
N ASP A 53 12.88 -8.43 -0.91
CA ASP A 53 12.38 -9.39 -1.88
C ASP A 53 12.09 -8.72 -3.22
N ASP A 54 12.41 -9.43 -4.30
CA ASP A 54 12.23 -8.99 -5.68
C ASP A 54 10.87 -9.38 -6.27
N GLY A 55 9.94 -9.83 -5.43
CA GLY A 55 8.60 -10.32 -5.75
C GLY A 55 8.47 -11.85 -5.72
N THR A 56 9.56 -12.59 -5.50
CA THR A 56 9.53 -14.05 -5.40
C THR A 56 8.79 -14.52 -4.16
N LYS A 57 9.17 -14.03 -2.97
CA LYS A 57 8.49 -14.32 -1.71
C LYS A 57 7.09 -13.68 -1.71
N LEU A 58 6.92 -12.47 -2.27
CA LEU A 58 5.60 -11.84 -2.38
C LEU A 58 4.56 -12.77 -3.03
N ARG A 59 4.92 -13.33 -4.20
CA ARG A 59 4.05 -14.30 -4.90
C ARG A 59 3.83 -15.57 -4.10
N LYS A 60 4.87 -16.11 -3.47
CA LYS A 60 4.78 -17.36 -2.69
C LYS A 60 3.90 -17.20 -1.44
N LEU A 61 3.99 -16.07 -0.77
CA LEU A 61 3.42 -15.86 0.56
C LEU A 61 2.04 -15.20 0.53
N TYR A 62 1.77 -14.37 -0.48
CA TYR A 62 0.49 -13.67 -0.64
C TYR A 62 -0.27 -14.07 -1.90
N GLY A 63 0.35 -14.81 -2.83
CA GLY A 63 -0.27 -15.08 -4.14
C GLY A 63 -0.35 -13.82 -5.03
N VAL A 64 0.37 -12.75 -4.68
CA VAL A 64 0.36 -11.48 -5.41
C VAL A 64 1.51 -11.48 -6.41
N ASN A 65 1.20 -11.22 -7.68
CA ASN A 65 2.21 -11.13 -8.73
C ASN A 65 2.72 -9.70 -8.85
N LYS A 66 4.04 -9.50 -8.82
CA LYS A 66 4.66 -8.17 -8.98
C LYS A 66 4.26 -7.46 -10.28
N TYR A 67 3.92 -8.23 -11.33
CA TYR A 67 3.48 -7.66 -12.61
C TYR A 67 2.09 -7.04 -12.55
N ASP A 68 1.31 -7.30 -11.51
CA ASP A 68 -0.01 -6.69 -11.27
C ASP A 68 0.10 -5.40 -10.43
N LEU A 69 1.31 -5.02 -10.03
CA LEU A 69 1.58 -3.88 -9.16
C LEU A 69 2.27 -2.76 -9.92
N ASP A 70 1.86 -1.52 -9.64
CA ASP A 70 2.51 -0.33 -10.16
C ASP A 70 3.85 -0.12 -9.44
N GLN A 71 3.81 -0.22 -8.10
CA GLN A 71 4.96 -0.09 -7.21
C GLN A 71 4.84 -1.08 -6.06
N PHE A 72 5.96 -1.65 -5.62
CA PHE A 72 5.99 -2.44 -4.39
C PHE A 72 7.35 -2.40 -3.70
N ILE A 73 7.33 -2.46 -2.38
CA ILE A 73 8.50 -2.68 -1.52
C ILE A 73 8.12 -3.83 -0.59
N TYR A 74 8.98 -4.83 -0.51
CA TYR A 74 8.76 -5.95 0.38
C TYR A 74 10.05 -6.33 1.10
N TYR A 75 10.03 -6.17 2.42
CA TYR A 75 11.01 -6.73 3.34
C TYR A 75 10.34 -7.90 4.06
N GLY A 76 10.61 -9.11 3.59
CA GLY A 76 10.03 -10.32 4.14
C GLY A 76 10.85 -10.91 5.29
N PRO A 77 10.28 -11.83 6.07
CA PRO A 77 11.02 -12.51 7.12
C PRO A 77 12.15 -13.37 6.54
N LYS A 78 13.26 -13.55 7.27
CA LYS A 78 14.37 -14.41 6.83
C LYS A 78 14.04 -15.88 6.99
N SER A 79 13.16 -16.21 7.93
CA SER A 79 12.69 -17.57 8.16
C SER A 79 11.23 -17.61 8.57
N ASN A 80 10.62 -18.81 8.57
CA ASN A 80 9.26 -19.01 9.06
C ASN A 80 9.14 -18.84 10.60
N MET A 81 10.26 -18.62 11.30
CA MET A 81 10.29 -18.41 12.75
C MET A 81 10.24 -16.94 13.15
N GLU A 82 10.25 -16.02 12.18
CA GLU A 82 10.27 -14.58 12.40
C GLU A 82 9.00 -13.95 11.83
N ALA A 83 8.40 -13.04 12.60
CA ALA A 83 7.22 -12.28 12.20
C ALA A 83 7.56 -10.97 11.47
N ASN A 84 8.79 -10.47 11.60
CA ASN A 84 9.17 -9.16 11.06
C ASN A 84 8.94 -9.12 9.55
N GLU A 85 8.11 -8.18 9.11
CA GLU A 85 7.63 -8.10 7.75
C GLU A 85 7.13 -6.68 7.45
N ILE A 86 7.64 -6.07 6.39
CA ILE A 86 7.17 -4.76 5.89
C ILE A 86 6.79 -4.94 4.44
N LEU A 87 5.54 -4.61 4.12
CA LEU A 87 5.00 -4.71 2.77
C LEU A 87 4.25 -3.43 2.41
N ILE A 88 4.68 -2.79 1.33
CA ILE A 88 4.01 -1.62 0.75
C ILE A 88 3.70 -1.94 -0.70
N ILE A 89 2.42 -1.89 -1.08
CA ILE A 89 1.96 -2.25 -2.42
C ILE A 89 1.06 -1.15 -2.97
N LYS A 90 1.30 -0.74 -4.21
CA LYS A 90 0.36 0.02 -5.04
C LYS A 90 -0.15 -0.87 -6.18
N PRO A 91 -1.41 -1.33 -6.15
CA PRO A 91 -1.98 -2.11 -7.25
C PRO A 91 -2.04 -1.29 -8.55
N LYS A 92 -1.92 -1.94 -9.72
CA LYS A 92 -2.16 -1.25 -11.01
C LYS A 92 -3.62 -0.85 -11.20
N ASN A 93 -4.53 -1.69 -10.71
CA ASN A 93 -5.97 -1.47 -10.79
C ASN A 93 -6.57 -1.44 -9.40
N ASP A 94 -7.38 -0.43 -9.11
CA ASP A 94 -8.06 -0.31 -7.82
C ASP A 94 -8.95 -1.51 -7.50
N SER A 95 -9.46 -2.20 -8.54
CA SER A 95 -10.26 -3.42 -8.39
C SER A 95 -9.49 -4.58 -7.72
N ASP A 96 -8.15 -4.58 -7.77
CA ASP A 96 -7.32 -5.61 -7.15
C ASP A 96 -7.08 -5.36 -5.66
N THR A 97 -7.38 -4.16 -5.16
CA THR A 97 -7.12 -3.73 -3.77
C THR A 97 -7.75 -4.67 -2.75
N GLU A 98 -9.04 -4.97 -2.89
CA GLU A 98 -9.78 -5.82 -1.93
C GLU A 98 -9.23 -7.25 -1.92
N LYS A 99 -8.85 -7.77 -3.09
CA LYS A 99 -8.25 -9.11 -3.23
C LYS A 99 -6.90 -9.17 -2.52
N ILE A 100 -6.05 -8.17 -2.72
CA ILE A 100 -4.73 -8.08 -2.09
C ILE A 100 -4.87 -7.92 -0.57
N GLU A 101 -5.76 -7.06 -0.10
CA GLU A 101 -6.04 -6.85 1.33
C GLU A 101 -6.53 -8.14 2.02
N LYS A 102 -7.38 -8.92 1.36
CA LYS A 102 -7.80 -10.24 1.85
C LYS A 102 -6.64 -11.22 1.92
N ALA A 103 -5.76 -11.24 0.92
CA ALA A 103 -4.58 -12.11 0.94
C ALA A 103 -3.63 -11.75 2.10
N ILE A 104 -3.42 -10.46 2.35
CA ILE A 104 -2.63 -9.96 3.48
C ILE A 104 -3.26 -10.37 4.82
N THR A 105 -4.56 -10.11 5.00
CA THR A 105 -5.28 -10.47 6.22
C THR A 105 -5.24 -11.98 6.49
N ASN A 106 -5.43 -12.80 5.46
CA ASN A 106 -5.34 -14.26 5.59
C ASN A 106 -3.96 -14.72 6.05
N ARG A 107 -2.89 -14.09 5.55
CA ARG A 107 -1.52 -14.38 5.98
C ARG A 107 -1.30 -14.00 7.45
N ILE A 108 -1.75 -12.81 7.87
CA ILE A 108 -1.66 -12.36 9.27
C ILE A 108 -2.36 -13.34 10.20
N ASN A 109 -3.58 -13.77 9.85
CA ASN A 109 -4.35 -14.71 10.65
C ASN A 109 -3.65 -16.08 10.76
N THR A 110 -3.18 -16.61 9.63
CA THR A 110 -2.47 -17.89 9.59
C THR A 110 -1.18 -17.86 10.43
N GLN A 111 -0.40 -16.79 10.32
CA GLN A 111 0.80 -16.61 11.14
C GLN A 111 0.46 -16.42 12.62
N SER A 112 -0.62 -15.68 12.93
CA SER A 112 -1.07 -15.44 14.30
C SER A 112 -1.43 -16.74 15.01
N ASP A 113 -2.16 -17.62 14.33
CA ASP A 113 -2.52 -18.94 14.87
C ASP A 113 -1.29 -19.83 15.07
N SER A 114 -0.30 -19.74 14.17
CA SER A 114 0.97 -20.46 14.33
C SER A 114 1.76 -19.94 15.54
N PHE A 115 2.06 -18.63 15.60
CA PHE A 115 2.91 -18.08 16.64
C PHE A 115 2.26 -18.12 18.03
N ARG A 116 0.94 -17.96 18.14
CA ARG A 116 0.22 -18.04 19.43
C ARG A 116 0.51 -19.35 20.15
N ASN A 117 0.69 -20.44 19.42
CA ASN A 117 0.88 -21.78 19.97
C ASN A 117 2.34 -22.14 20.25
N TYR A 118 3.29 -21.53 19.53
CA TYR A 118 4.70 -21.99 19.52
C TYR A 118 5.74 -20.90 19.83
N ASN A 119 5.44 -19.61 19.64
CA ASN A 119 6.38 -18.52 19.88
C ASN A 119 5.65 -17.23 20.28
N LYS A 120 5.51 -17.02 21.59
CA LYS A 120 4.78 -15.88 22.16
C LYS A 120 5.39 -14.52 21.79
N GLU A 121 6.73 -14.41 21.72
CA GLU A 121 7.37 -13.14 21.36
C GLU A 121 7.02 -12.73 19.93
N GLN A 122 7.10 -13.67 18.99
CA GLN A 122 6.74 -13.41 17.59
C GLN A 122 5.25 -13.11 17.42
N TYR A 123 4.41 -13.77 18.22
CA TYR A 123 2.99 -13.47 18.28
C TYR A 123 2.73 -12.03 18.75
N GLU A 124 3.44 -11.55 19.78
CA GLU A 124 3.30 -10.17 20.25
C GLU A 124 3.70 -9.15 19.17
N ILE A 125 4.82 -9.38 18.47
CA ILE A 125 5.24 -8.53 17.34
C ILE A 125 4.16 -8.50 16.24
N LEU A 126 3.66 -9.67 15.84
CA LEU A 126 2.62 -9.79 14.81
C LEU A 126 1.28 -9.18 15.24
N SER A 127 0.91 -9.32 16.51
CA SER A 127 -0.36 -8.82 17.03
C SER A 127 -0.44 -7.29 17.01
N ASN A 128 0.71 -6.62 17.07
CA ASN A 128 0.84 -5.17 16.97
C ASN A 128 1.00 -4.67 15.53
N HIS A 129 0.64 -5.48 14.53
CA HIS A 129 0.72 -5.08 13.13
C HIS A 129 -0.11 -3.83 12.82
N ILE A 130 0.34 -3.08 11.81
CA ILE A 130 -0.42 -1.98 11.21
C ILE A 130 -0.78 -2.41 9.80
N LEU A 131 -2.07 -2.39 9.47
CA LEU A 131 -2.57 -2.58 8.11
C LEU A 131 -3.46 -1.40 7.75
N GLU A 132 -3.03 -0.57 6.79
CA GLU A 132 -3.80 0.60 6.37
C GLU A 132 -3.74 0.84 4.86
N LYS A 133 -4.69 1.65 4.37
CA LYS A 133 -4.73 2.12 2.99
C LYS A 133 -4.48 3.62 2.96
N LYS A 134 -3.53 4.07 2.14
CA LYS A 134 -3.16 5.49 2.03
C LYS A 134 -2.68 5.81 0.62
N ASP A 135 -3.24 6.84 -0.02
CA ASP A 135 -2.86 7.31 -1.36
C ASP A 135 -2.78 6.20 -2.45
N GLY A 136 -3.70 5.23 -2.40
CA GLY A 136 -3.71 4.08 -3.31
C GLY A 136 -2.75 2.95 -2.96
N TYR A 137 -2.01 3.08 -1.85
CA TYR A 137 -1.16 2.03 -1.31
C TYR A 137 -1.87 1.22 -0.24
N ILE A 138 -1.52 -0.06 -0.15
CA ILE A 138 -1.78 -0.93 0.98
C ILE A 138 -0.46 -1.08 1.73
N ILE A 139 -0.46 -0.75 3.02
CA ILE A 139 0.71 -0.72 3.89
C ILE A 139 0.51 -1.73 5.00
N LEU A 140 1.39 -2.71 5.09
CA LEU A 140 1.50 -3.67 6.19
C LEU A 140 2.84 -3.47 6.90
N LEU A 141 2.80 -3.22 8.20
CA LEU A 141 3.96 -3.13 9.06
C LEU A 141 3.85 -4.17 10.19
N ILE A 142 4.83 -5.06 10.27
CA ILE A 142 5.00 -6.02 11.36
C ILE A 142 6.44 -5.88 11.84
N SER A 143 6.64 -5.07 12.87
CA SER A 143 7.95 -4.79 13.45
C SER A 143 7.78 -4.24 14.86
N LYS A 144 8.84 -4.36 15.67
CA LYS A 144 8.93 -3.66 16.97
C LYS A 144 8.94 -2.13 16.81
N ASP A 145 9.27 -1.62 15.63
CA ASP A 145 9.35 -0.18 15.32
C ASP A 145 8.16 0.35 14.50
N ASN A 146 7.02 -0.36 14.49
CA ASN A 146 5.84 -0.02 13.69
C ASN A 146 5.45 1.46 13.72
N GLU A 147 5.40 2.08 14.90
CA GLU A 147 5.06 3.50 15.07
C GLU A 147 6.09 4.45 14.42
N LYS A 148 7.39 4.14 14.52
CA LYS A 148 8.45 4.97 13.91
C LYS A 148 8.39 4.88 12.39
N ILE A 149 8.19 3.67 11.86
CA ILE A 149 8.04 3.44 10.43
C ILE A 149 6.81 4.19 9.93
N LYS A 150 5.66 4.04 10.61
CA LYS A 150 4.42 4.75 10.26
C LYS A 150 4.62 6.26 10.23
N GLN A 151 5.24 6.83 11.27
CA GLN A 151 5.52 8.26 11.32
C GLN A 151 6.39 8.72 10.14
N SER A 152 7.43 7.95 9.79
CA SER A 152 8.29 8.25 8.65
C SER A 152 7.52 8.22 7.32
N LEU A 153 6.71 7.19 7.12
CA LEU A 153 5.83 7.07 5.95
C LEU A 153 4.79 8.20 5.89
N ASP A 154 4.24 8.62 7.03
CA ASP A 154 3.28 9.73 7.08
C ASP A 154 3.86 11.05 6.56
N TYR A 155 5.19 11.27 6.62
CA TYR A 155 5.85 12.41 5.98
C TYR A 155 5.99 12.28 4.46
N VAL A 156 6.09 11.06 3.93
CA VAL A 156 6.20 10.79 2.48
C VAL A 156 4.81 10.89 1.82
N PHE A 157 3.81 10.30 2.46
CA PHE A 157 2.40 10.30 2.04
C PHE A 157 1.65 11.59 2.43
N LYS A 158 2.34 12.73 2.56
CA LYS A 158 1.76 14.01 3.03
C LYS A 158 1.20 14.90 1.92
#